data_AF-A0AAJ2H067-F1
#
_entry.id   AF-A0AAJ2H067-F1
#
_cell.length_a   1.000
_cell.length_b   1.000
_cell.length_c   1.000
_cell.angle_alpha   90.00
_cell.angle_beta   90.00
_cell.angle_gamma   90.00
#
_symmetry.space_group_name_H-M   'P 1'
#
loop_
_entity.id
_entity.type
_entity.pdbx_description
1 polymer ?
#
loop_
_entity_poly.entity_id
_entity_poly.type
_entity_poly.pdbx_seq_one_letter_code
_entity_poly.pdbx_strand_id
1 'polypeptide(L)'
;NQKLIPDWLKYPELIWLDRFSMPITLATGALIWALGSWLGVHYPQLGTSGAQLFVWGFLISTILLTHATLLINSLAHRMGSRTYNTRDDSRNNWFLALITLGEG
;
A
#
# COMPACT_ATOMS: atom_id res chain seq x y z
N ASN A 1 9.92 7.57 18.42
CA ASN A 1 9.21 6.26 18.49
C ASN A 1 10.09 5.02 18.61
N GLN A 2 11.43 5.09 18.59
CA GLN A 2 12.29 3.88 18.69
C GLN A 2 12.20 3.12 20.02
N LYS A 3 11.81 3.79 21.11
CA LYS A 3 11.65 3.17 22.45
C LYS A 3 10.51 2.14 22.53
N LEU A 4 9.56 2.14 21.60
CA LEU A 4 8.39 1.25 21.61
C LEU A 4 8.65 -0.08 20.88
N ILE A 5 9.69 -0.15 20.05
CA ILE A 5 10.01 -1.31 19.19
C ILE A 5 11.52 -1.62 19.23
N PRO A 6 12.09 -1.89 20.43
CA PRO A 6 13.53 -2.15 20.57
C PRO A 6 13.99 -3.42 19.85
N ASP A 7 13.10 -4.39 19.63
CA ASP A 7 13.42 -5.64 18.94
C ASP A 7 13.63 -5.46 17.43
N TRP A 8 13.01 -4.45 16.82
CA TRP A 8 13.14 -4.20 15.38
C TRP A 8 14.43 -3.46 15.05
N LEU A 9 14.98 -2.70 16.02
CA LEU A 9 16.24 -1.97 15.87
C LEU A 9 17.47 -2.88 15.78
N LYS A 10 17.30 -4.18 16.04
CA LYS A 10 18.36 -5.19 15.85
C LYS A 10 18.66 -5.43 14.37
N TYR A 11 17.71 -5.11 13.48
CA TYR A 11 17.79 -5.37 12.05
C TYR A 11 18.17 -4.11 11.26
N PRO A 12 19.43 -3.98 10.80
CA PRO A 12 19.90 -2.78 10.10
C PRO A 12 19.14 -2.53 8.79
N GLU A 13 18.63 -3.57 8.13
CA GLU A 13 17.82 -3.49 6.92
C GLU A 13 16.48 -2.79 7.14
N LEU A 14 15.82 -3.01 8.28
CA LEU A 14 14.55 -2.36 8.62
C LEU A 14 14.77 -0.87 8.90
N ILE A 15 15.86 -0.54 9.59
CA ILE A 15 16.24 0.86 9.86
C ILE A 15 16.57 1.58 8.54
N TRP A 16 17.25 0.90 7.62
CA TRP A 16 17.55 1.46 6.30
C TRP A 16 16.27 1.72 5.50
N LEU A 17 15.35 0.74 5.45
CA LEU A 17 14.07 0.89 4.77
C LEU A 17 13.23 2.03 5.35
N ASP A 18 13.11 2.13 6.67
CA ASP A 18 12.40 3.21 7.35
C ASP A 18 13.00 4.58 7.00
N ARG A 19 14.33 4.69 7.05
CA ARG A 19 15.07 5.92 6.74
C ARG A 19 14.92 6.37 5.29
N PHE A 20 14.91 5.43 4.34
CA PHE A 20 14.87 5.72 2.90
C PHE A 20 13.48 5.57 2.28
N SER A 21 12.45 5.30 3.08
CA SER A 21 11.06 5.15 2.65
C SER A 21 10.58 6.32 1.77
N MET A 22 10.78 7.56 2.21
CA MET A 22 10.38 8.76 1.45
C MET A 22 11.19 8.95 0.16
N PRO A 23 12.54 8.92 0.17
CA PRO A 23 13.33 8.94 -1.05
C PRO A 23 12.94 7.87 -2.08
N ILE A 24 12.72 6.63 -1.65
CA ILE A 24 12.31 5.51 -2.53
C ILE A 24 10.93 5.80 -3.13
N THR A 25 10.00 6.34 -2.34
CA THR A 25 8.66 6.70 -2.79
C THR A 25 8.71 7.80 -3.86
N LEU A 26 9.49 8.86 -3.62
CA LEU A 26 9.68 9.94 -4.59
C LEU A 26 10.39 9.46 -5.87
N ALA A 27 11.40 8.60 -5.72
CA ALA A 27 12.10 8.00 -6.85
C ALA A 27 11.15 7.15 -7.71
N THR A 28 10.30 6.33 -7.09
CA THR A 28 9.27 5.55 -7.80
C THR A 28 8.33 6.46 -8.60
N GLY A 29 7.84 7.53 -7.99
CA GLY A 29 6.99 8.51 -8.68
C GLY A 29 7.70 9.17 -9.87
N ALA A 30 8.96 9.56 -9.69
CA ALA A 30 9.77 10.15 -10.76
C ALA A 30 10.04 9.16 -11.92
N LEU A 31 10.31 7.89 -11.60
CA LEU A 31 10.51 6.84 -12.61
C LEU A 31 9.23 6.58 -13.42
N ILE A 32 8.06 6.57 -12.78
CA ILE A 32 6.78 6.41 -13.47
C ILE A 32 6.51 7.59 -14.41
N TRP A 33 6.79 8.81 -13.96
CA TRP A 33 6.67 10.00 -14.81
C TRP A 33 7.65 9.95 -15.99
N ALA A 34 8.91 9.59 -15.75
CA ALA A 34 9.93 9.46 -16.79
C ALA A 34 9.55 8.38 -17.82
N LEU A 35 9.03 7.24 -17.36
CA LEU A 35 8.51 6.19 -18.22
C LEU A 35 7.35 6.68 -19.09
N GLY A 36 6.40 7.42 -18.53
CA GLY A 36 5.29 7.98 -19.31
C GLY A 36 5.73 9.03 -20.34
N SER A 37 6.72 9.86 -19.99
CA SER A 37 7.31 10.82 -20.93
C SER A 37 8.06 10.09 -22.06
N TRP A 38 8.81 9.04 -21.73
CA TRP A 38 9.51 8.21 -22.71
C TRP A 38 8.55 7.49 -23.66
N LEU A 39 7.50 6.85 -23.12
CA LEU A 39 6.46 6.19 -23.91
C LEU A 39 5.72 7.17 -24.83
N GLY A 40 5.43 8.39 -24.35
CA GLY A 40 4.79 9.42 -25.17
C GLY A 40 5.62 9.83 -26.39
N VAL A 41 6.96 9.78 -26.30
CA VAL A 41 7.87 10.08 -27.42
C VAL A 41 8.05 8.88 -28.35
N HIS A 42 8.28 7.69 -27.79
CA HIS A 42 8.61 6.50 -28.60
C HIS A 42 7.39 5.78 -29.17
N TYR A 43 6.23 5.87 -28.49
CA TYR A 43 4.99 5.19 -28.84
C TYR A 43 3.79 6.15 -28.75
N PRO A 44 3.75 7.21 -29.57
CA PRO A 44 2.70 8.23 -29.52
C PRO A 44 1.29 7.66 -29.77
N GLN A 45 1.20 6.47 -30.39
CA GLN A 45 -0.05 5.72 -30.62
C GLN A 45 -0.76 5.35 -29.32
N LEU A 46 -0.04 5.23 -28.20
CA LEU A 46 -0.61 4.92 -26.90
C LEU A 46 -1.36 6.11 -26.29
N GLY A 47 -1.14 7.34 -26.78
CA GLY A 47 -1.75 8.55 -26.23
C GLY A 47 -1.38 8.82 -24.78
N THR A 48 -0.24 8.29 -24.31
CA THR A 48 0.22 8.43 -22.93
C THR A 48 1.13 9.66 -22.75
N SER A 49 1.16 10.17 -21.52
CA SER A 49 2.10 11.21 -21.10
C SER A 49 2.67 10.91 -19.71
N GLY A 50 3.80 11.55 -19.37
CA GLY A 50 4.40 11.44 -18.03
C GLY A 50 3.42 11.81 -16.92
N ALA A 51 2.67 12.91 -17.09
CA ALA A 51 1.67 13.34 -16.12
C ALA A 51 0.53 12.32 -15.97
N GLN A 52 0.04 11.75 -17.08
CA GLN A 52 -1.02 10.75 -17.05
C GLN A 52 -0.58 9.49 -16.32
N LEU A 53 0.60 8.95 -16.61
CA LEU A 53 1.11 7.77 -15.92
C LEU A 53 1.38 8.05 -14.44
N PHE A 54 1.89 9.23 -14.09
CA PHE A 54 2.09 9.60 -12.69
C PHE A 54 0.77 9.70 -11.92
N VAL A 55 -0.24 10.37 -12.47
CA VAL A 55 -1.53 10.53 -11.80
C VAL A 55 -2.24 9.18 -11.64
N TRP A 56 -2.34 8.38 -12.71
CA TRP A 56 -3.09 7.12 -12.66
C TRP A 56 -2.30 5.99 -12.02
N GLY A 57 -1.04 5.82 -12.42
CA GLY A 57 -0.18 4.70 -11.99
C GLY A 57 0.41 4.88 -10.59
N PHE A 58 0.61 6.12 -10.13
CA PHE A 58 1.19 6.38 -8.81
C PHE A 58 0.16 6.96 -7.83
N LEU A 59 -0.45 8.12 -8.12
CA LEU A 59 -1.32 8.80 -7.15
C LEU A 59 -2.64 8.06 -6.92
N ILE A 60 -3.45 7.88 -7.96
CA ILE A 60 -4.77 7.26 -7.84
C ILE A 60 -4.64 5.82 -7.38
N SER A 61 -3.69 5.06 -7.94
CA SER A 61 -3.40 3.68 -7.51
C SER A 61 -3.07 3.62 -6.00
N THR A 62 -2.17 4.47 -5.50
CA THR A 62 -1.79 4.49 -4.08
C THR A 62 -2.96 4.89 -3.18
N ILE A 63 -3.75 5.89 -3.59
CA ILE A 63 -4.93 6.31 -2.84
C ILE A 63 -5.93 5.16 -2.75
N LEU A 64 -6.26 4.52 -3.88
CA LEU A 64 -7.21 3.40 -3.92
C LEU A 64 -6.72 2.22 -3.10
N LEU A 65 -5.44 1.84 -3.23
CA LEU A 65 -4.83 0.78 -2.44
C LEU A 65 -4.94 1.06 -0.94
N THR A 66 -4.56 2.27 -0.52
CA THR A 66 -4.63 2.69 0.88
C THR A 66 -6.07 2.65 1.40
N HIS A 67 -7.03 3.17 0.63
CA HIS A 67 -8.43 3.13 1.00
C HIS A 67 -8.97 1.71 1.07
N ALA A 68 -8.58 0.82 0.15
CA ALA A 68 -8.99 -0.58 0.19
C ALA A 68 -8.48 -1.26 1.47
N THR A 69 -7.20 -1.10 1.81
CA THR A 69 -6.63 -1.65 3.05
C THR A 69 -7.32 -1.12 4.31
N LEU A 70 -7.56 0.21 4.38
CA LEU A 70 -8.25 0.81 5.53
C LEU A 70 -9.74 0.44 5.61
N LEU A 71 -10.41 0.32 4.47
CA LEU A 71 -11.80 -0.11 4.37
C LEU A 71 -11.96 -1.52 4.89
N ILE A 72 -11.06 -2.43 4.49
CA ILE A 72 -11.00 -3.81 4.96
C ILE A 72 -10.86 -3.85 6.48
N ASN A 73 -9.89 -3.14 7.04
CA ASN A 73 -9.71 -3.04 8.50
C ASN A 73 -11.00 -2.54 9.20
N SER A 74 -11.68 -1.55 8.62
CA SER A 74 -12.91 -1.00 9.19
C SER A 74 -14.12 -1.92 9.01
N LEU A 75 -14.20 -2.66 7.91
CA LEU A 75 -15.32 -3.54 7.56
C LEU A 75 -15.22 -4.86 8.34
N ALA A 76 -14.02 -5.38 8.58
CA ALA A 76 -13.77 -6.53 9.45
C ALA A 76 -14.34 -6.32 10.85
N HIS A 77 -14.18 -5.11 11.39
CA HIS A 77 -14.73 -4.74 12.70
C HIS A 77 -16.26 -4.50 12.69
N ARG A 78 -16.88 -4.19 11.54
CA ARG A 78 -18.35 -3.97 11.45
C ARG A 78 -19.14 -5.20 10.98
N MET A 79 -18.57 -6.06 10.15
CA MET A 79 -19.20 -7.27 9.59
C MET A 79 -18.31 -8.49 9.84
N GLY A 80 -18.74 -9.33 10.78
CA GLY A 80 -18.13 -10.62 11.09
C GLY A 80 -18.90 -11.31 12.23
N SER A 81 -18.85 -12.65 12.30
CA SER A 81 -19.45 -13.42 13.39
C SER A 81 -18.37 -13.83 14.39
N ARG A 82 -18.70 -13.77 15.67
CA ARG A 82 -17.78 -14.08 16.77
C ARG A 82 -17.86 -15.57 17.09
N THR A 83 -16.86 -16.35 16.69
CA THR A 83 -16.85 -17.81 16.92
C THR A 83 -16.21 -18.21 18.25
N TYR A 84 -15.38 -17.34 18.87
CA TYR A 84 -14.71 -17.62 20.15
C TYR A 84 -14.95 -16.52 21.20
N ASN A 85 -15.12 -16.92 22.46
CA ASN A 85 -15.40 -16.03 23.59
C ASN A 85 -14.08 -15.53 24.22
N THR A 86 -13.27 -14.82 23.44
CA THR A 86 -12.07 -14.10 23.91
C THR A 86 -12.42 -12.65 24.25
N ARG A 87 -11.68 -12.02 25.18
CA ARG A 87 -11.87 -10.61 25.61
C ARG A 87 -11.54 -9.56 24.53
N ASP A 88 -11.15 -9.99 23.35
CA ASP A 88 -10.73 -9.14 22.23
C ASP A 88 -11.87 -9.03 21.20
N ASP A 89 -12.08 -7.85 20.63
CA ASP A 89 -13.24 -7.56 19.75
C ASP A 89 -13.00 -7.97 18.28
N SER A 90 -12.09 -8.93 18.07
CA SER A 90 -11.72 -9.44 16.75
C SER A 90 -12.82 -10.33 16.17
N ARG A 91 -13.30 -10.00 14.98
CA ARG A 91 -14.34 -10.74 14.25
C ARG A 91 -13.74 -11.28 12.95
N ASN A 92 -13.83 -12.59 12.73
CA ASN A 92 -13.37 -13.21 11.48
C ASN A 92 -14.36 -12.91 10.34
N ASN A 93 -13.85 -12.54 9.17
CA ASN A 93 -14.67 -12.38 7.98
C ASN A 93 -14.00 -13.07 6.77
N TRP A 94 -14.63 -14.13 6.29
CA TRP A 94 -14.15 -14.96 5.19
C TRP A 94 -13.98 -14.20 3.86
N PHE A 95 -14.78 -13.14 3.63
CA PHE A 95 -14.61 -12.28 2.46
C PHE A 95 -13.33 -11.43 2.53
N LEU A 96 -12.90 -11.13 3.75
CA LEU A 96 -11.68 -10.37 4.05
C LEU A 96 -10.44 -11.18 3.71
N ALA A 97 -10.38 -12.44 4.18
CA ALA A 97 -9.27 -13.36 3.93
C ALA A 97 -9.01 -13.62 2.43
N LEU A 98 -10.06 -13.60 1.60
CA LEU A 98 -9.92 -13.78 0.14
C LEU A 98 -9.29 -12.55 -0.55
N ILE A 99 -9.55 -11.34 -0.03
CA ILE A 99 -9.05 -10.09 -0.61
C ILE A 99 -7.67 -9.72 -0.05
N THR A 100 -7.38 -10.11 1.20
CA THR A 100 -6.09 -9.82 1.87
C THR A 100 -5.06 -10.93 1.74
N LEU A 101 -5.32 -11.98 0.93
CA LEU A 101 -4.45 -13.16 0.82
C LEU A 101 -4.13 -13.81 2.18
N GLY A 102 -5.07 -13.78 3.13
CA GLY A 102 -4.96 -14.50 4.41
C GLY A 102 -4.87 -13.66 5.68
N GLU A 103 -5.04 -12.34 5.63
CA GLU A 103 -5.15 -11.48 6.83
C GLU A 103 -6.62 -11.15 7.14
N GLY A 104 -7.46 -12.13 7.51
CA GLY A 104 -8.87 -11.90 7.85
C GLY A 104 -9.52 -12.98 8.69
#